data_AF-A0A0G1EL48-F1
#
_entry.id   AF-A0A0G1EL48-F1
#
_cell.length_a   1.000
_cell.length_b   1.000
_cell.length_c   1.000
_cell.angle_alpha   90.00
_cell.angle_beta   90.00
_cell.angle_gamma   90.00
#
_symmetry.space_group_name_H-M   'P 1'
#
loop_
_entity.id
_entity.type
_entity.pdbx_description
1 polymer ?
#
loop_
_entity_poly.entity_id
_entity_poly.type
_entity_poly.pdbx_seq_one_letter_code
_entity_poly.pdbx_strand_id
1 'polypeptide(L)' 'MRKNIIMLFFIIAVFFVGSMLFVGVADAYVRVRGYFRGGTYVQPHYRSDPDSFKWNNYSTWGNINPFDGRRGYKRY' A
#
# COMPACT_ATOMS: atom_id res chain seq x y z
N MET A 1 21.08 31.91 28.90
CA MET A 1 20.94 30.48 29.22
C MET A 1 19.51 29.96 29.00
N ARG A 2 18.47 30.46 29.68
CA ARG A 2 17.08 29.98 29.48
C ARG A 2 16.49 30.18 28.08
N LYS A 3 16.77 31.32 27.41
CA LYS A 3 16.30 31.58 26.03
C LYS A 3 16.84 30.59 25.00
N ASN A 4 18.10 30.18 25.13
CA ASN A 4 18.75 29.20 24.24
C ASN A 4 18.13 27.80 24.42
N ILE A 5 17.73 27.45 25.64
CA ILE A 5 17.02 26.20 25.94
C ILE A 5 15.64 26.22 25.29
N ILE A 6 14.89 27.32 25.41
CA ILE A 6 13.57 27.48 24.75
C ILE A 6 13.70 27.40 23.23
N MET A 7 14.71 28.07 22.65
CA MET A 7 14.97 28.04 21.22
C MET A 7 15.34 26.63 20.72
N LEU A 8 16.10 25.87 21.51
CA LEU A 8 16.43 24.47 21.21
C LEU A 8 15.17 23.59 21.19
N PHE A 9 14.31 23.69 22.19
CA PHE A 9 13.04 22.96 22.22
C PHE A 9 12.13 23.31 21.04
N PHE A 10 12.09 24.59 20.65
CA PHE A 10 11.33 25.03 19.49
C PHE A 10 11.85 24.40 18.19
N ILE A 11 13.17 24.37 17.99
CA ILE A 11 13.80 23.75 16.81
C ILE A 11 13.51 22.24 16.77
N ILE A 12 13.61 21.55 17.90
CA ILE A 12 13.30 20.11 18.00
C ILE A 12 11.84 19.85 17.66
N ALA A 13 10.91 20.67 18.18
CA ALA A 13 9.49 20.53 17.89
C ALA A 13 9.18 20.73 16.40
N VAL A 14 9.76 21.76 15.76
CA VAL A 14 9.60 22.00 14.33
C VAL A 14 10.17 20.85 13.50
N PHE A 15 11.33 20.32 13.86
CA PHE A 15 11.92 19.17 13.18
C PHE A 15 11.08 17.90 13.33
N PHE A 16 10.53 17.67 14.52
CA PHE A 16 9.65 16.53 14.81
C PHE A 16 8.32 16.61 14.04
N VAL A 17 7.71 17.79 13.93
CA VAL A 17 6.49 17.97 13.12
C VAL A 17 6.81 17.86 11.64
N GLY A 18 7.93 18.42 11.19
CA GLY A 18 8.38 18.37 9.80
C GLY A 18 8.66 16.95 9.30
N SER A 19 9.15 16.05 10.17
CA SER A 19 9.42 14.66 9.79
C SER A 19 8.15 13.83 9.53
N MET A 20 7.01 14.23 10.13
CA MET A 20 5.73 13.53 9.92
C MET A 20 5.09 13.81 8.56
N LEU A 21 5.61 14.77 7.78
CA LEU A 21 5.08 15.11 6.44
C LEU A 21 5.39 14.06 5.37
N PHE A 22 6.27 13.10 5.66
CA PHE A 22 6.69 12.04 4.73
C PHE A 22 6.14 10.67 5.11
N VAL A 23 4.83 10.56 5.34
CA VAL A 23 4.18 9.25 5.42
C VAL A 23 3.95 8.73 4.00
N GLY A 24 4.79 7.80 3.55
CA GLY A 24 4.53 7.02 2.34
C GLY A 24 3.46 5.97 2.62
N VAL A 25 2.38 5.96 1.82
CA VAL A 25 1.42 4.85 1.84
C VAL A 25 2.03 3.72 1.03
N ALA A 26 2.37 2.62 1.70
CA ALA A 26 2.84 1.41 1.03
C ALA A 26 1.62 0.64 0.47
N ASP A 27 1.50 0.62 -0.86
CA ASP A 27 0.49 -0.16 -1.56
C ASP A 27 0.99 -1.60 -1.83
N ALA A 28 0.15 -2.60 -1.53
CA ALA A 28 0.49 -4.01 -1.74
C ALA A 28 -0.09 -4.57 -3.06
N TYR A 29 0.35 -4.06 -4.20
CA TYR A 29 -0.09 -4.51 -5.52
C TYR A 29 1.00 -4.52 -6.58
N VAL A 30 0.87 -5.43 -7.54
CA VAL A 30 1.68 -5.46 -8.76
C VAL A 30 0.84 -5.24 -10.01
N ARG A 31 1.40 -4.50 -10.97
CA ARG A 31 0.88 -4.42 -12.34
C ARG A 31 1.38 -5.59 -13.16
N VAL A 32 0.46 -6.40 -13.66
CA VAL A 32 0.75 -7.50 -14.59
C VAL A 32 0.65 -6.98 -16.01
N ARG A 33 1.72 -7.18 -16.81
CA ARG A 33 1.71 -6.86 -18.25
C ARG A 33 0.78 -7.82 -18.98
N GLY A 34 0.21 -7.39 -20.09
CA GLY A 34 -0.63 -8.25 -20.93
C GLY A 34 0.18 -9.42 -21.50
N TYR A 35 -0.44 -10.58 -21.62
CA TYR A 35 0.22 -11.81 -22.09
C TYR A 35 -0.77 -12.72 -22.81
N PHE A 36 -0.26 -13.63 -23.65
CA PHE A 36 -1.06 -14.68 -24.25
C PHE A 36 -1.10 -15.92 -23.35
N ARG A 37 -2.28 -16.47 -23.15
CA ARG A 37 -2.50 -17.71 -22.39
C ARG A 37 -3.38 -18.65 -23.22
N GLY A 38 -2.81 -19.76 -23.70
CA GLY A 38 -3.54 -20.75 -24.48
C GLY A 38 -4.23 -20.17 -25.72
N GLY A 39 -3.55 -19.27 -26.44
CA GLY A 39 -4.11 -18.59 -27.61
C GLY A 39 -5.02 -17.39 -27.33
N THR A 40 -5.42 -17.15 -26.07
CA THR A 40 -6.23 -15.98 -25.69
C THR A 40 -5.37 -14.86 -25.13
N TYR A 41 -5.58 -13.62 -25.58
CA TYR A 41 -4.91 -12.45 -25.02
C TYR A 41 -5.52 -12.06 -23.67
N VAL A 42 -4.69 -11.94 -22.64
CA VAL A 42 -5.04 -11.43 -21.32
C VAL A 42 -4.57 -9.99 -21.23
N GLN A 43 -5.51 -9.07 -20.98
CA GLN A 43 -5.20 -7.65 -20.84
C GLN A 43 -4.37 -7.36 -19.56
N PRO A 44 -3.55 -6.30 -19.55
CA PRO A 44 -2.86 -5.84 -18.35
C PRO A 44 -3.85 -5.57 -17.21
N HIS A 45 -3.51 -5.95 -16.00
CA HIS A 45 -4.35 -5.78 -14.82
C HIS A 45 -3.51 -5.66 -13.56
N TYR A 46 -4.14 -5.25 -12.46
CA TYR A 46 -3.53 -5.23 -11.13
C TYR A 46 -3.94 -6.47 -10.34
N ARG A 47 -3.03 -6.94 -9.49
CA ARG A 47 -3.28 -8.01 -8.52
C ARG A 47 -2.54 -7.73 -7.22
N SER A 48 -2.98 -8.37 -6.14
CA SER A 48 -2.25 -8.39 -4.87
C SER A 48 -0.81 -8.85 -5.06
N ASP A 49 0.10 -8.33 -4.23
CA ASP A 49 1.50 -8.72 -4.28
C ASP A 49 1.70 -10.23 -4.16
N PRO A 50 2.64 -10.82 -4.91
CA PRO A 50 2.94 -12.23 -4.79
C PRO A 50 3.67 -12.52 -3.48
N ASP A 51 3.00 -13.25 -2.58
CA ASP A 51 3.59 -13.80 -1.36
C ASP A 51 3.01 -15.21 -1.02
N SER A 52 3.31 -15.72 0.17
CA SER A 52 2.82 -17.00 0.67
C SER A 52 1.50 -16.91 1.45
N PHE A 53 0.94 -15.72 1.62
CA PHE A 53 -0.20 -15.45 2.49
C PHE A 53 -1.49 -15.31 1.70
N LYS A 54 -2.24 -16.40 1.58
CA LYS A 54 -3.49 -16.37 0.79
C LYS A 54 -4.55 -15.41 1.35
N TRP A 55 -4.52 -15.11 2.64
CA TRP A 55 -5.53 -14.31 3.33
C TRP A 55 -5.53 -12.83 2.93
N ASN A 56 -4.43 -12.30 2.38
CA ASN A 56 -4.34 -10.89 1.97
C ASN A 56 -4.72 -10.64 0.50
N ASN A 57 -5.01 -11.69 -0.27
CA ASN A 57 -5.44 -11.55 -1.67
C ASN A 57 -6.79 -10.84 -1.76
N TYR A 58 -6.98 -10.01 -2.79
CA TYR A 58 -8.28 -9.33 -3.05
C TYR A 58 -9.44 -10.31 -3.23
N SER A 59 -9.16 -11.53 -3.72
CA SER A 59 -10.18 -12.55 -3.92
C SER A 59 -10.62 -13.27 -2.64
N THR A 60 -9.93 -13.08 -1.52
CA THR A 60 -10.22 -13.76 -0.25
C THR A 60 -11.49 -13.22 0.40
N TRP A 61 -12.27 -14.10 1.01
CA TRP A 61 -13.48 -13.73 1.74
C TRP A 61 -13.24 -12.56 2.71
N GLY A 62 -14.05 -11.51 2.57
CA GLY A 62 -13.99 -10.31 3.42
C GLY A 62 -13.10 -9.19 2.87
N ASN A 63 -12.19 -9.47 1.94
CA ASN A 63 -11.37 -8.44 1.31
C ASN A 63 -12.14 -7.75 0.17
N ILE A 64 -11.72 -6.53 -0.16
CA ILE A 64 -12.25 -5.74 -1.27
C ILE A 64 -11.11 -5.39 -2.21
N ASN A 65 -11.32 -5.60 -3.51
CA ASN A 65 -10.39 -5.15 -4.52
C ASN A 65 -10.46 -3.61 -4.67
N PRO A 66 -9.37 -2.86 -4.44
CA PRO A 66 -9.39 -1.40 -4.53
C PRO A 66 -9.61 -0.87 -5.96
N PHE A 67 -9.37 -1.69 -6.99
CA PHE A 67 -9.44 -1.26 -8.39
C PHE A 67 -10.85 -1.31 -8.99
N ASP A 68 -11.71 -2.20 -8.49
CA ASP A 68 -13.07 -2.40 -9.03
C ASP A 68 -14.16 -2.53 -7.94
N GLY A 69 -13.79 -2.44 -6.66
CA GLY A 69 -14.72 -2.52 -5.53
C GLY A 69 -15.32 -3.91 -5.29
N ARG A 70 -14.89 -4.94 -6.01
CA ARG A 70 -15.45 -6.29 -5.88
C ARG A 70 -15.03 -6.93 -4.56
N ARG A 71 -16.00 -7.56 -3.89
CA ARG A 71 -15.76 -8.35 -2.67
C ARG A 71 -15.16 -9.71 -3.03
N GLY A 72 -14.12 -10.08 -2.31
CA GLY A 72 -13.56 -11.42 -2.34
C GLY A 72 -14.50 -12.43 -1.66
N TYR A 73 -14.48 -13.65 -2.18
CA TYR A 73 -15.36 -14.74 -1.75
C TYR A 73 -14.64 -16.09 -1.60
N LYS A 74 -13.34 -16.16 -1.94
CA LYS A 74 -12.55 -17.39 -1.82
C LYS A 74 -12.28 -17.71 -0.35
N ARG A 75 -12.49 -18.98 0.01
CA ARG A 75 -12.10 -19.57 1.28
C ARG A 75 -10.98 -20.58 1.00
N TYR A 76 -10.01 -20.67 1.91
CA TYR A 76 -8.85 -21.56 1.82
C TYR A 76 -8.87 -22.57 2.95
#